data_AF-A0A519R6C8-F1
#
_entry.id   AF-A0A519R6C8-F1
#
_cell.length_a   1.000
_cell.length_b   1.000
_cell.length_c   1.000
_cell.angle_alpha   90.00
_cell.angle_beta   90.00
_cell.angle_gamma   90.00
#
_symmetry.space_group_name_H-M   'P 1'
#
loop_
_entity.id
_entity.type
_entity.pdbx_description
1 polymer ?
#
loop_
_entity_poly.entity_id
_entity_poly.type
_entity_poly.pdbx_seq_one_letter_code
_entity_poly.pdbx_strand_id
1 'polypeptide(L)' 'MSFQTYIDNIKAKTGKTPADFKKMAEEKEFIIDGKLNPKIKATEITNWLKEEFELGHGHAMA' A
#
# COMPACT_ATOMS: atom_id res chain seq x y z
N MET A 1 2.31 15.78 7.91
CA MET A 1 3.60 15.12 8.24
C MET A 1 4.47 15.03 6.99
N SER A 2 5.80 14.96 7.09
CA SER A 2 6.65 14.74 5.90
C SER A 2 6.42 13.33 5.34
N PHE A 3 6.39 13.20 4.01
CA PHE A 3 6.27 11.91 3.30
C PHE A 3 7.27 10.86 3.83
N GLN A 4 8.46 11.31 4.23
CA GLN A 4 9.49 10.47 4.86
C GLN A 4 9.00 9.77 6.14
N THR A 5 8.31 10.48 7.03
CA THR A 5 7.77 9.93 8.28
C THR A 5 6.64 8.92 8.02
N TYR A 6 5.87 9.10 6.95
CA TYR A 6 4.86 8.14 6.53
C TYR A 6 5.50 6.82 6.06
N ILE A 7 6.52 6.90 5.20
CA ILE A 7 7.27 5.73 4.74
C ILE A 7 7.97 5.01 5.90
N ASP A 8 8.51 5.77 6.87
CA ASP A 8 9.17 5.18 8.04
C ASP A 8 8.17 4.46 8.96
N ASN A 9 6.99 5.04 9.20
CA ASN A 9 5.91 4.39 9.94
C ASN A 9 5.39 3.12 9.24
N ILE A 10 5.24 3.16 7.92
CA ILE A 10 4.90 1.96 7.12
C ILE A 10 5.96 0.89 7.34
N LYS A 11 7.24 1.23 7.20
CA LYS A 11 8.34 0.29 7.38
C LYS A 11 8.40 -0.25 8.82
N ALA A 12 8.17 0.59 9.81
CA ALA A 12 8.17 0.21 11.22
C ALA A 12 7.00 -0.73 11.58
N LYS A 13 5.80 -0.48 11.02
CA LYS A 13 4.62 -1.33 11.24
C LYS A 13 4.68 -2.66 10.50
N THR A 14 5.15 -2.62 9.27
CA THR A 14 5.00 -3.76 8.33
C THR A 14 6.30 -4.53 8.15
N GLY A 15 7.44 -3.94 8.51
CA GLY A 15 8.77 -4.43 8.14
C GLY A 15 9.06 -4.35 6.65
N LYS A 16 8.14 -3.80 5.84
CA LYS A 16 8.20 -3.81 4.38
C LYS A 16 8.63 -2.46 3.82
N THR A 17 9.37 -2.53 2.72
CA THR A 17 9.75 -1.34 1.95
C THR A 17 8.69 -1.02 0.91
N PRO A 18 8.61 0.24 0.41
CA PRO A 18 7.73 0.55 -0.72
C PRO A 18 7.96 -0.33 -1.96
N ALA A 19 9.17 -0.87 -2.14
CA ALA A 19 9.47 -1.82 -3.21
C ALA A 19 8.84 -3.21 -2.96
N ASP A 20 8.81 -3.67 -1.70
CA ASP A 20 8.06 -4.88 -1.31
C ASP A 20 6.57 -4.72 -1.59
N PHE A 21 5.98 -3.58 -1.24
CA PHE A 21 4.56 -3.31 -1.54
C PHE A 21 4.27 -3.37 -3.03
N LYS A 22 5.16 -2.82 -3.86
CA LYS A 22 5.02 -2.90 -5.31
C LYS A 22 5.03 -4.36 -5.79
N LYS A 23 5.99 -5.16 -5.32
CA LYS A 23 6.03 -6.60 -5.64
C LYS A 23 4.77 -7.34 -5.20
N MET A 24 4.30 -7.11 -3.98
CA MET A 24 3.08 -7.74 -3.48
C MET A 24 1.84 -7.31 -4.25
N ALA A 25 1.76 -6.03 -4.66
CA ALA A 25 0.69 -5.53 -5.50
C ALA A 25 0.73 -6.15 -6.91
N GLU A 26 1.93 -6.42 -7.45
CA GLU A 26 2.09 -7.17 -8.71
C GLU A 26 1.70 -8.65 -8.54
N GLU A 27 2.11 -9.30 -7.44
CA GLU A 27 1.73 -10.69 -7.12
C GLU A 27 0.23 -10.86 -6.89
N LYS A 28 -0.45 -9.84 -6.36
CA LYS A 28 -1.91 -9.80 -6.17
C LYS A 28 -2.67 -9.32 -7.41
N GLU A 29 -1.99 -9.14 -8.54
CA GLU A 29 -2.56 -8.62 -9.80
C GLU A 29 -3.23 -7.23 -9.64
N PHE A 30 -2.87 -6.48 -8.60
CA PHE A 30 -3.29 -5.09 -8.41
C PHE A 30 -2.54 -4.15 -9.33
N ILE A 31 -1.30 -4.49 -9.66
CA ILE A 31 -0.49 -3.81 -10.67
C ILE A 31 -0.16 -4.81 -11.78
N ILE A 32 -0.48 -4.45 -13.01
CA ILE A 32 -0.14 -5.20 -14.22
C ILE A 32 0.64 -4.26 -15.13
N ASP A 33 1.83 -4.67 -15.55
CA ASP A 33 2.69 -3.88 -16.45
C ASP A 33 3.03 -2.48 -15.87
N GLY A 34 3.23 -2.41 -14.54
CA GLY A 34 3.52 -1.15 -13.85
C GLY A 34 2.33 -0.18 -13.76
N LYS A 35 1.13 -0.59 -14.18
CA LYS A 35 -0.11 0.19 -14.07
C LYS A 35 -1.11 -0.48 -13.13
N LEU A 36 -1.91 0.32 -12.44
CA LEU A 36 -3.02 -0.18 -11.65
C LEU A 36 -3.95 -1.02 -12.56
N ASN A 37 -4.28 -2.22 -12.12
CA ASN A 37 -5.22 -3.07 -12.84
C ASN A 37 -6.59 -2.35 -12.88
N PRO A 38 -7.11 -1.99 -14.07
CA PRO A 38 -8.36 -1.24 -14.20
C PRO A 38 -9.58 -2.04 -13.74
N LYS A 39 -9.45 -3.36 -13.56
CA LYS A 39 -10.50 -4.22 -12.99
C LYS A 39 -10.53 -4.14 -11.46
N ILE A 40 -9.46 -3.67 -10.84
CA ILE A 40 -9.32 -3.57 -9.39
C ILE A 40 -9.71 -2.16 -8.96
N LYS A 41 -10.63 -2.08 -7.99
CA LYS A 41 -11.00 -0.80 -7.39
C LYS A 41 -9.89 -0.36 -6.42
N ALA A 42 -9.61 0.93 -6.38
CA ALA A 42 -8.69 1.50 -5.37
C ALA A 42 -9.09 1.11 -3.94
N THR A 43 -10.39 0.93 -3.69
CA THR A 43 -10.93 0.48 -2.41
C THR A 43 -10.44 -0.91 -2.00
N GLU A 44 -10.32 -1.85 -2.95
CA GLU A 44 -9.81 -3.21 -2.69
C GLU A 44 -8.35 -3.15 -2.23
N ILE A 45 -7.54 -2.30 -2.86
CA ILE A 45 -6.14 -2.10 -2.51
C ILE A 45 -6.03 -1.45 -1.12
N THR A 46 -6.86 -0.44 -0.83
CA THR A 46 -6.88 0.18 0.50
C THR A 46 -7.39 -0.77 1.59
N ASN A 47 -8.33 -1.66 1.26
CA ASN A 47 -8.82 -2.67 2.19
C ASN A 47 -7.73 -3.70 2.48
N TRP A 48 -7.07 -4.21 1.44
CA TRP A 48 -5.92 -5.10 1.59
C TRP A 48 -4.81 -4.47 2.45
N LEU A 49 -4.44 -3.24 2.16
CA LEU A 49 -3.44 -2.50 2.95
C LEU A 49 -3.88 -2.31 4.40
N LYS A 50 -5.18 -2.11 4.65
CA LYS A 50 -5.73 -2.01 5.99
C LYS A 50 -5.75 -3.36 6.71
N GLU A 51 -6.13 -4.44 6.05
CA GLU A 51 -6.27 -5.76 6.67
C GLU A 51 -4.91 -6.38 6.99
N GLU A 52 -3.96 -6.31 6.06
CA GLU A 52 -2.65 -6.96 6.21
C GLU A 52 -1.64 -6.09 6.95
N PHE A 53 -1.81 -4.77 6.91
CA PHE A 53 -0.79 -3.84 7.39
C PHE A 53 -1.34 -2.73 8.29
N GLU A 54 -2.65 -2.70 8.55
CA GLU A 54 -3.34 -1.62 9.27
C GLU A 54 -3.09 -0.23 8.64
N LEU A 55 -2.74 -0.21 7.36
CA LEU A 55 -2.49 0.97 6.55
C LEU A 55 -3.79 1.42 5.88
N GLY A 56 -4.76 1.87 6.68
CA GLY A 56 -6.04 2.40 6.22
C GLY A 56 -6.10 3.93 6.10
N HIS A 57 -7.28 4.44 5.73
CA HIS A 57 -7.65 5.87 5.57
C HIS A 57 -7.21 6.81 6.73
N GLY A 58 -6.90 6.26 7.91
CA GLY A 58 -6.38 7.03 9.05
C GLY A 58 -5.00 7.65 8.84
N HIS A 59 -4.24 7.26 7.80
CA HIS A 59 -2.99 7.93 7.44
C HIS A 59 -3.14 8.97 6.32
N ALA A 60 -4.30 9.03 5.65
CA ALA A 60 -4.58 10.00 4.60
C ALA A 60 -5.09 11.35 5.15
N MET A 61 -5.23 11.49 6.48
CA MET A 61 -5.67 12.70 7.17
C MET A 61 -4.63 13.22 8.19
N ALA A 62 -3.33 13.23 7.84
CA ALA A 62 -2.25 13.87 8.63
C ALA A 62 -1.09 14.42 7.78
#